data_AF-A0A9W6C659-F1
#
_entry.id   AF-A0A9W6C659-F1
#
_cell.length_a   1.000
_cell.length_b   1.000
_cell.length_c   1.000
_cell.angle_alpha   90.00
_cell.angle_beta   90.00
_cell.angle_gamma   90.00
#
_symmetry.space_group_name_H-M   'P 1'
#
loop_
_entity.id
_entity.type
_entity.pdbx_description
1 polymer ?
#
loop_
_entity_poly.entity_id
_entity_poly.type
_entity_poly.pdbx_seq_one_letter_code
_entity_poly.pdbx_strand_id
1 'polypeptide(L)'
;MRKKKVWIAGCTVFLLLLICTVLSLRVEKMMRIEVETVSPIQCTEEELIDMFTLPVSCFKEDEFGTALYYVEEREGLFGKELYVVKDENAAVMWEEGNKAYILSQSARNDQGKLRKIVDYSAWPLEDGDAVVIAGEE
;
A
#
# COMPACT_ATOMS: atom_id res chain seq x y z
N MET A 1 -21.39 -12.18 50.33
CA MET A 1 -20.47 -12.64 49.26
C MET A 1 -21.00 -12.50 47.83
N ARG A 2 -22.33 -12.49 47.59
CA ARG A 2 -22.92 -12.46 46.24
C ARG A 2 -22.62 -11.18 45.43
N LYS A 3 -22.66 -9.99 46.07
CA LYS A 3 -22.33 -8.70 45.43
C LYS A 3 -20.89 -8.61 44.90
N LYS A 4 -19.91 -9.14 45.64
CA LYS A 4 -18.49 -9.18 45.21
C LYS A 4 -18.29 -10.08 43.98
N LYS A 5 -19.00 -11.21 43.91
CA LYS A 5 -18.94 -12.13 42.76
C LYS A 5 -19.51 -11.52 41.48
N VAL A 6 -20.62 -10.77 41.58
CA VAL A 6 -21.23 -10.08 40.44
C VAL A 6 -20.31 -8.97 39.90
N TRP A 7 -19.66 -8.22 40.80
CA TRP A 7 -18.75 -7.15 40.41
C TRP A 7 -17.46 -7.69 39.75
N ILE A 8 -16.91 -8.79 40.27
CA ILE A 8 -15.78 -9.49 39.65
C ILE A 8 -16.14 -10.05 38.27
N ALA A 9 -17.32 -10.65 38.12
CA ALA A 9 -17.78 -11.16 36.83
C ALA A 9 -17.98 -10.04 35.80
N GLY A 10 -18.48 -8.87 36.23
CA GLY A 10 -18.59 -7.69 35.39
C GLY A 10 -17.21 -7.18 34.92
N CYS A 11 -16.24 -7.07 35.84
CA CYS A 11 -14.88 -6.66 35.50
C CYS A 11 -14.17 -7.64 34.55
N THR A 12 -14.33 -8.96 34.72
CA THR A 12 -13.72 -9.92 33.79
C THR A 12 -14.32 -9.86 32.40
N VAL A 13 -15.63 -9.70 32.26
CA VAL A 13 -16.27 -9.53 30.94
C VAL A 13 -15.81 -8.23 30.28
N PHE A 14 -15.71 -7.14 31.03
CA PHE A 14 -15.24 -5.85 30.51
C PHE A 14 -13.77 -5.92 30.06
N LEU A 15 -12.89 -6.54 30.85
CA LEU A 15 -11.50 -6.77 30.46
C LEU A 15 -11.38 -7.67 29.23
N LEU A 16 -12.17 -8.73 29.16
CA LEU A 16 -12.21 -9.62 28.00
C LEU A 16 -12.61 -8.84 26.75
N LEU A 17 -13.65 -8.02 26.82
CA LEU A 17 -14.09 -7.18 25.70
C LEU A 17 -13.00 -6.20 25.26
N LEU A 18 -12.31 -5.53 26.19
CA LEU A 18 -11.20 -4.64 25.86
C LEU A 18 -10.06 -5.38 25.13
N ILE A 19 -9.68 -6.57 25.63
CA ILE A 19 -8.65 -7.39 24.99
C ILE A 19 -9.12 -7.82 23.60
N CYS A 20 -10.37 -8.26 23.45
CA CYS A 20 -10.95 -8.61 22.15
C CYS A 20 -10.95 -7.44 21.18
N THR A 21 -11.32 -6.22 21.61
CA THR A 21 -11.27 -5.03 20.74
C THR A 21 -9.85 -4.72 20.29
N VAL A 22 -8.86 -4.78 21.19
CA VAL A 22 -7.45 -4.57 20.81
C VAL A 22 -6.96 -5.67 19.86
N LEU A 23 -7.33 -6.92 20.10
CA LEU A 23 -6.99 -8.03 19.19
C LEU A 23 -7.66 -7.87 17.83
N SER A 24 -8.93 -7.50 17.76
CA SER A 24 -9.64 -7.24 16.50
C SER A 24 -8.97 -6.11 15.70
N LEU A 25 -8.63 -4.99 16.36
CA LEU A 25 -7.91 -3.88 15.71
C LEU A 25 -6.50 -4.30 15.24
N ARG A 26 -5.84 -5.20 15.98
CA ARG A 26 -4.54 -5.75 15.55
C ARG A 26 -4.68 -6.69 14.37
N VAL A 27 -5.73 -7.52 14.32
CA VAL A 27 -6.00 -8.42 13.19
C VAL A 27 -6.37 -7.63 11.95
N GLU A 28 -7.16 -6.57 12.09
CA GLU A 28 -7.50 -5.65 10.99
C GLU A 28 -6.23 -5.00 10.42
N LYS A 29 -5.34 -4.48 11.28
CA LYS A 29 -4.02 -3.95 10.84
C LYS A 29 -3.05 -5.00 10.31
N MET A 30 -3.31 -6.28 10.56
CA MET A 30 -2.53 -7.39 10.01
C MET A 30 -3.15 -7.96 8.73
N MET A 31 -4.31 -7.45 8.30
CA MET A 31 -4.93 -7.88 7.06
C MET A 31 -4.08 -7.37 5.91
N ARG A 32 -3.35 -8.28 5.26
CA ARG A 32 -2.52 -7.93 4.12
C ARG A 32 -3.43 -7.74 2.91
N ILE A 33 -3.37 -6.56 2.30
CA ILE A 33 -4.20 -6.25 1.13
C ILE A 33 -3.55 -6.89 -0.10
N GLU A 34 -4.35 -7.59 -0.89
CA GLU A 34 -3.89 -8.15 -2.15
C GLU A 34 -3.83 -7.04 -3.22
N VAL A 35 -2.67 -6.90 -3.85
CA VAL A 35 -2.38 -5.88 -4.85
C VAL A 35 -1.77 -6.48 -6.11
N GLU A 36 -2.13 -5.95 -7.27
CA GLU A 36 -1.44 -6.24 -8.53
C GLU A 36 -0.44 -5.12 -8.81
N THR A 37 0.78 -5.51 -9.21
CA THR A 37 1.84 -4.55 -9.48
C THR A 37 2.32 -4.62 -10.92
N VAL A 38 2.69 -3.46 -11.44
CA VAL A 38 3.28 -3.27 -12.76
C VAL A 38 4.66 -2.61 -12.61
N SER A 39 5.58 -2.99 -13.49
CA SER A 39 6.89 -2.33 -13.58
C SER A 39 6.84 -1.23 -14.65
N PRO A 40 7.34 -0.02 -14.36
CA PRO A 40 7.44 1.05 -15.36
C PRO A 40 8.26 0.62 -16.57
N ILE A 41 7.82 1.00 -17.77
CA ILE A 41 8.51 0.67 -19.02
C ILE A 41 9.25 1.91 -19.52
N GLN A 42 10.56 1.81 -19.73
CA GLN A 42 11.37 2.94 -20.24
C GLN A 42 10.99 3.29 -21.68
N CYS A 43 10.84 4.58 -21.97
CA CYS A 43 10.61 5.04 -23.33
C CYS A 43 11.89 4.88 -24.16
N THR A 44 11.74 4.41 -25.40
CA THR A 44 12.87 4.19 -26.33
C THR A 44 13.09 5.36 -27.29
N GLU A 45 12.22 6.37 -27.27
CA GLU A 45 12.34 7.56 -28.11
C GLU A 45 13.39 8.51 -27.53
N GLU A 46 14.27 9.05 -28.38
CA GLU A 46 15.43 9.85 -27.97
C GLU A 46 15.02 11.11 -27.17
N GLU A 47 13.85 11.69 -27.46
CA GLU A 47 13.33 12.87 -26.76
C GLU A 47 12.73 12.55 -25.36
N LEU A 48 12.49 11.27 -25.07
CA LEU A 48 11.78 10.79 -23.87
C LEU A 48 12.61 9.79 -23.05
N ILE A 49 13.93 9.71 -23.27
CA ILE A 49 14.79 8.64 -22.73
C ILE A 49 14.79 8.56 -21.18
N ASP A 50 14.49 9.68 -20.53
CA ASP A 50 14.37 9.81 -19.07
C ASP A 50 12.95 9.59 -18.53
N MET A 51 12.00 9.25 -19.41
CA MET A 51 10.60 8.99 -19.06
C MET A 51 10.26 7.51 -19.08
N PHE A 52 9.28 7.16 -18.25
CA PHE A 52 8.71 5.82 -18.16
C PHE A 52 7.22 5.88 -18.39
N THR A 53 6.68 4.78 -18.92
CA THR A 53 5.25 4.60 -19.17
C THR A 53 4.64 3.64 -18.16
N LEU A 54 3.43 3.98 -17.74
CA LEU A 54 2.57 3.18 -16.87
C LEU A 54 1.13 3.21 -17.38
N PRO A 55 0.31 2.20 -17.06
CA PRO A 55 -1.14 2.30 -17.18
C PRO A 55 -1.69 3.50 -16.40
N VAL A 56 -2.66 4.21 -16.97
CA VAL A 56 -3.36 5.31 -16.25
C VAL A 56 -4.09 4.78 -15.01
N SER A 57 -4.47 3.50 -14.99
CA SER A 57 -5.10 2.83 -13.84
C SER A 57 -4.24 2.80 -12.56
N CYS A 58 -2.93 2.97 -12.67
CA CYS A 58 -2.02 3.06 -11.52
C CYS A 58 -2.20 4.35 -10.72
N PHE A 59 -2.82 5.37 -11.32
CA PHE A 59 -3.07 6.66 -10.72
C PHE A 59 -4.43 6.62 -10.04
N LYS A 60 -4.45 6.75 -8.70
CA LYS A 60 -5.67 6.75 -7.90
C LYS A 60 -6.04 8.19 -7.53
N GLU A 61 -7.33 8.52 -7.60
CA GLU A 61 -7.81 9.80 -7.07
C GLU A 61 -7.84 9.76 -5.55
N ASP A 62 -7.30 10.81 -4.93
CA ASP A 62 -7.26 11.04 -3.49
C ASP A 62 -7.66 12.50 -3.19
N GLU A 63 -7.88 12.83 -1.90
CA GLU A 63 -8.34 14.15 -1.46
C GLU A 63 -7.41 15.31 -1.92
N PHE A 64 -6.13 15.02 -2.16
CA PHE A 64 -5.12 15.99 -2.57
C PHE A 64 -4.79 15.96 -4.07
N GLY A 65 -5.50 15.16 -4.86
CA GLY A 65 -5.27 14.99 -6.30
C GLY A 65 -4.96 13.55 -6.67
N THR A 66 -4.01 13.35 -7.57
CA THR A 66 -3.65 12.03 -8.06
C THR A 66 -2.52 11.42 -7.22
N ALA A 67 -2.79 10.28 -6.58
CA ALA A 67 -1.82 9.52 -5.79
C ALA A 67 -1.30 8.31 -6.59
N LEU A 68 0.01 8.09 -6.50
CA LEU A 68 0.67 6.90 -7.04
C LEU A 68 1.19 6.06 -5.88
N TYR A 69 0.92 4.77 -5.91
CA TYR A 69 1.33 3.85 -4.86
C TYR A 69 2.36 2.87 -5.40
N TYR A 70 3.38 2.58 -4.60
CA TYR A 70 4.37 1.56 -4.94
C TYR A 70 4.70 0.70 -3.73
N VAL A 71 5.23 -0.49 -3.98
CA VAL A 71 5.50 -1.48 -2.95
C VAL A 71 6.98 -1.46 -2.56
N GLU A 72 7.25 -1.42 -1.27
CA GLU A 72 8.58 -1.57 -0.68
C GLU A 72 8.66 -2.77 0.26
N GLU A 73 9.80 -3.45 0.25
CA GLU A 73 10.11 -4.51 1.21
C GLU A 73 10.76 -3.89 2.45
N ARG A 74 10.16 -4.12 3.62
CA ARG A 74 10.63 -3.63 4.92
C ARG A 74 10.70 -4.77 5.92
N GLU A 75 11.52 -4.60 6.96
CA GLU A 75 11.59 -5.55 8.06
C GLU A 75 10.40 -5.35 9.00
N GLY A 76 9.48 -6.31 8.98
CA GLY A 76 8.28 -6.34 9.82
C GLY A 76 8.36 -7.41 10.92
N LEU A 77 7.24 -7.61 11.62
CA LEU A 77 7.16 -8.50 12.78
C LEU A 77 7.38 -9.98 12.43
N PHE A 78 7.11 -10.37 11.18
CA PHE A 78 7.23 -11.73 10.69
C PHE A 78 8.41 -11.92 9.72
N GLY A 79 9.39 -11.02 9.75
CA GLY A 79 10.53 -11.01 8.84
C GLY A 79 10.34 -9.97 7.75
N LYS A 80 10.71 -10.30 6.51
CA LYS A 80 10.57 -9.35 5.40
C LYS A 80 9.13 -9.32 4.90
N GLU A 81 8.54 -8.14 4.91
CA GLU A 81 7.15 -7.91 4.53
C GLU A 81 7.06 -6.78 3.51
N LEU A 82 6.00 -6.78 2.71
CA LEU A 82 5.76 -5.77 1.70
C LEU A 82 4.78 -4.73 2.25
N TYR A 83 5.11 -3.46 2.05
CA TYR A 83 4.31 -2.32 2.46
C TYR A 83 4.08 -1.41 1.27
N VAL A 84 2.88 -0.83 1.20
CA VAL A 84 2.57 0.22 0.24
C VAL A 84 3.10 1.55 0.73
N VAL A 85 3.66 2.31 -0.20
CA VAL A 85 4.15 3.66 0.01
C VAL A 85 3.45 4.58 -0.99
N LYS A 86 2.91 5.67 -0.48
CA LYS A 86 2.31 6.72 -1.29
C LYS A 86 3.40 7.68 -1.79
N ASP A 87 3.53 7.81 -3.10
CA ASP A 87 4.40 8.83 -3.70
C ASP A 87 3.64 10.14 -3.84
N GLU A 88 3.86 11.06 -2.90
CA GLU A 88 3.28 12.41 -2.92
C GLU A 88 3.87 13.32 -4.01
N ASN A 89 5.04 12.95 -4.57
CA ASN A 89 5.72 13.73 -5.60
C ASN A 89 5.53 13.15 -7.01
N ALA A 90 4.69 12.12 -7.15
CA ALA A 90 4.39 11.54 -8.44
C ALA A 90 3.65 12.54 -9.32
N ALA A 91 4.35 13.10 -10.30
CA ALA A 91 3.79 13.97 -11.31
C ALA A 91 3.56 13.17 -12.60
N VAL A 92 2.32 13.14 -13.07
CA VAL A 92 1.99 12.73 -14.43
C VAL A 92 2.37 13.87 -15.35
N MET A 93 3.37 13.64 -16.22
CA MET A 93 3.81 14.65 -17.17
C MET A 93 2.84 14.77 -18.34
N TRP A 94 2.35 13.62 -18.81
CA TRP A 94 1.47 13.52 -19.96
C TRP A 94 0.69 12.21 -19.93
N GLU A 95 -0.52 12.22 -20.50
CA GLU A 95 -1.35 11.03 -20.70
C GLU A 95 -1.69 10.89 -22.18
N GLU A 96 -1.49 9.69 -22.71
CA GLU A 96 -1.86 9.31 -24.07
C GLU A 96 -2.65 7.99 -24.04
N GLY A 97 -3.97 8.10 -24.21
CA GLY A 97 -4.86 6.94 -24.17
C GLY A 97 -4.84 6.25 -22.80
N ASN A 98 -4.35 5.01 -22.75
CA ASN A 98 -4.21 4.25 -21.50
C ASN A 98 -2.78 4.29 -20.92
N LYS A 99 -1.92 5.20 -21.41
CA LYS A 99 -0.54 5.33 -20.94
C LYS A 99 -0.34 6.69 -20.29
N ALA A 100 0.26 6.69 -19.12
CA ALA A 100 0.75 7.86 -18.42
C ALA A 100 2.28 7.87 -18.43
N TYR A 101 2.85 9.05 -18.64
CA TYR A 101 4.28 9.28 -18.70
C TYR A 101 4.75 9.91 -17.39
N ILE A 102 5.71 9.24 -16.74
CA ILE A 102 6.30 9.68 -15.47
C ILE A 102 7.80 9.86 -15.60
N LEU A 103 8.35 10.67 -14.70
CA LEU A 103 9.79 10.89 -14.60
C LEU A 103 10.50 9.70 -13.94
N SER A 104 11.78 9.54 -14.27
CA SER A 104 12.68 8.51 -13.70
C SER A 104 12.65 8.45 -12.16
N GLN A 105 12.49 9.59 -11.48
CA GLN A 105 12.44 9.68 -10.01
C GLN A 105 11.25 8.93 -9.38
N SER A 106 10.11 8.86 -10.08
CA SER A 106 8.93 8.12 -9.61
C SER A 106 8.96 6.66 -10.09
N ALA A 107 9.69 6.38 -11.16
CA ALA A 107 9.85 5.03 -11.70
C ALA A 107 10.90 4.20 -10.95
N ARG A 108 11.93 4.85 -10.37
CA ARG A 108 13.08 4.19 -9.74
C ARG A 108 13.17 4.49 -8.25
N ASN A 109 13.64 3.52 -7.48
CA ASN A 109 14.01 3.72 -6.08
C ASN A 109 15.39 4.37 -5.96
N ASP A 110 15.80 4.68 -4.73
CA ASP A 110 17.10 5.32 -4.43
C ASP A 110 18.32 4.50 -4.90
N GLN A 111 18.13 3.20 -5.14
CA GLN A 111 19.15 2.29 -5.66
C GLN A 111 19.17 2.22 -7.20
N GLY A 112 18.31 3.01 -7.87
CA GLY A 112 18.16 3.01 -9.33
C GLY A 112 17.40 1.81 -9.90
N LYS A 113 16.82 0.95 -9.06
CA LYS A 113 15.98 -0.18 -9.48
C LYS A 113 14.56 0.30 -9.74
N LEU A 114 13.89 -0.30 -10.72
CA LEU A 114 12.47 -0.02 -10.99
C LEU A 114 11.61 -0.36 -9.78
N ARG A 115 10.72 0.56 -9.41
CA ARG A 115 9.70 0.36 -8.37
C ARG A 115 8.62 -0.58 -8.89
N LYS A 116 8.06 -1.40 -8.00
CA LYS A 116 6.83 -2.16 -8.27
C LYS A 116 5.65 -1.25 -7.96
N ILE A 117 4.99 -0.72 -8.98
CA ILE A 117 3.89 0.25 -8.83
C ILE A 117 2.58 -0.51 -8.77
N VAL A 118 1.67 -0.07 -7.90
CA VAL A 118 0.37 -0.70 -7.74
C VAL A 118 -0.57 -0.27 -8.86
N ASP A 119 -1.11 -1.25 -9.59
CA ASP A 119 -2.12 -1.04 -10.63
C ASP A 119 -3.53 -1.26 -10.08
N TYR A 120 -3.70 -2.35 -9.33
CA TYR A 120 -4.97 -2.72 -8.71
C TYR A 120 -4.78 -3.11 -7.24
N SER A 121 -5.78 -2.82 -6.42
CA SER A 121 -5.87 -3.27 -5.04
C SER A 121 -7.28 -3.75 -4.75
N ALA A 122 -7.41 -4.82 -3.96
CA ALA A 122 -8.71 -5.35 -3.54
C ALA A 122 -9.47 -4.41 -2.59
N TRP A 123 -8.75 -3.53 -1.90
CA TRP A 123 -9.28 -2.55 -0.96
C TRP A 123 -8.61 -1.18 -1.17
N PRO A 124 -9.22 -0.07 -0.73
CA PRO A 124 -8.55 1.23 -0.69
C PRO A 124 -7.22 1.13 0.06
N LEU A 125 -6.19 1.80 -0.44
CA LEU A 125 -4.84 1.76 0.11
C LEU A 125 -4.52 3.05 0.86
N GLU A 126 -3.95 2.89 2.06
CA GLU A 126 -3.33 3.95 2.83
C GLU A 126 -1.79 3.78 2.84
N ASP A 127 -1.08 4.87 3.11
CA ASP A 127 0.37 4.82 3.25
C ASP A 127 0.76 3.93 4.46
N GLY A 128 1.63 2.96 4.23
CA GLY A 128 2.08 2.01 5.26
C GLY A 128 1.20 0.78 5.42
N ASP A 129 0.22 0.54 4.54
CA ASP A 129 -0.54 -0.71 4.54
C ASP A 129 0.35 -1.90 4.17
N ALA A 130 0.19 -3.01 4.91
CA ALA A 130 0.85 -4.26 4.58
C ALA A 130 0.14 -4.93 3.40
N VAL A 131 0.90 -5.41 2.42
CA VAL A 131 0.34 -5.97 1.18
C VAL A 131 0.95 -7.31 0.80
N VAL A 132 0.25 -8.02 -0.09
CA VAL A 132 0.75 -9.20 -0.80
C VAL A 132 0.52 -8.98 -2.29
N ILE A 133 1.52 -9.28 -3.09
CA ILE A 133 1.42 -9.16 -4.54
C ILE A 133 0.69 -10.39 -5.07
N ALA A 134 -0.44 -10.18 -5.76
CA ALA A 134 -1.21 -11.25 -6.37
C ALA A 134 -0.35 -12.03 -7.39
N GLY A 135 -0.30 -13.36 -7.25
CA GLY A 135 0.41 -14.25 -8.18
C GLY A 135 1.92 -14.44 -7.92
N GLU A 136 2.52 -13.81 -6.90
CA GLU A 136 3.83 -14.21 -6.37
C GLU A 136 3.59 -15.21 -5.21
N GLU A 137 3.51 -16.52 -5.52
CA GLU A 137 3.61 -17.63 -4.55
C GLU A 137 5.05 -18.10 -4.34
#